data_AF-A0A917P613-F1
#
_entry.id   AF-A0A917P613-F1
#
_cell.length_a   1.000
_cell.length_b   1.000
_cell.length_c   1.000
_cell.angle_alpha   90.00
_cell.angle_beta   90.00
_cell.angle_gamma   90.00
#
_symmetry.space_group_name_H-M   'P 1'
#
loop_
_entity.id
_entity.type
_entity.pdbx_description
1 polymer ?
#
loop_
_entity_poly.entity_id
_entity_poly.type
_entity_poly.pdbx_seq_one_letter_code
_entity_poly.pdbx_strand_id
1 'polypeptide(L)'
;MTISEPASRHLSLDEADAEANRQLTTLEGWRKFLDDSPASPVLLTPAELKQLPEIERALYDEDRLDHHARMLVVSTSFVEKTVVCGRRLVLLNRHAVSARRGLMVSGLPGTGKTSAITQLGRAHELLDRARHPHVADRIPVLYVTVPPAATARMVAAEFARFLGLPVRSRSNMTDIIEAVVGVCTDTRTGLVLVDEIHNVSQVTRAGSEVSDTLKYFSERIPATFVYAGIGLETSELLTGTRGAQISGRFTLVPTRPFPYGDEWKGLVATLEDTLLLHHHPPGSLIKLARYLHDRTAGMIGALSHAIRGAAIDAILSGTERVTREGLAAIPLDHAAESQKKPLKKVTR
;
A
#
# COMPACT_ATOMS: atom_id res chain seq x y z
N MET A 1 -6.67 -49.43 -20.06
CA MET A 1 -6.19 -48.17 -20.68
C MET A 1 -6.87 -47.02 -19.96
N THR A 2 -6.22 -46.52 -18.93
CA THR A 2 -6.66 -45.40 -18.10
C THR A 2 -6.32 -44.11 -18.84
N ILE A 3 -7.36 -43.35 -19.15
CA ILE A 3 -7.25 -42.03 -19.77
C ILE A 3 -6.78 -41.07 -18.69
N SER A 4 -5.57 -40.53 -18.84
CA SER A 4 -5.05 -39.46 -17.97
C SER A 4 -5.82 -38.17 -18.23
N GLU A 5 -6.38 -37.58 -17.18
CA GLU A 5 -6.89 -36.20 -17.22
C GLU A 5 -5.74 -35.21 -17.48
N PRO A 6 -6.01 -34.09 -18.18
CA PRO A 6 -4.97 -33.16 -18.60
C PRO A 6 -4.51 -32.24 -17.45
N ALA A 7 -3.19 -32.07 -17.32
CA ALA A 7 -2.48 -31.27 -16.32
C ALA A 7 -2.76 -29.75 -16.34
N SER A 8 -3.63 -29.27 -17.23
CA SER A 8 -3.92 -27.85 -17.44
C SER A 8 -4.91 -27.23 -16.45
N ARG A 9 -5.56 -28.03 -15.58
CA ARG A 9 -6.44 -27.50 -14.51
C ARG A 9 -5.74 -27.24 -13.17
N HIS A 10 -4.52 -27.78 -12.97
CA HIS A 10 -3.80 -27.60 -11.71
C HIS A 10 -3.01 -26.28 -11.66
N LEU A 11 -2.48 -25.79 -12.79
CA LEU A 11 -1.71 -24.54 -12.83
C LEU A 11 -2.56 -23.28 -12.56
N SER A 12 -3.83 -23.25 -13.02
CA SER A 12 -4.71 -22.09 -12.83
C SER A 12 -5.24 -21.93 -11.40
N LEU A 13 -5.29 -23.01 -10.62
CA LEU A 13 -5.72 -22.97 -9.23
C LEU A 13 -4.57 -22.48 -8.33
N ASP A 14 -3.35 -22.94 -8.57
CA ASP A 14 -2.17 -22.50 -7.83
C ASP A 14 -1.86 -21.00 -8.01
N GLU A 15 -2.10 -20.43 -9.21
CA GLU A 15 -1.94 -18.98 -9.44
C GLU A 15 -3.04 -18.15 -8.77
N ALA A 16 -4.31 -18.59 -8.82
CA ALA A 16 -5.43 -17.91 -8.17
C ALA A 16 -5.30 -17.95 -6.63
N ASP A 17 -4.83 -19.08 -6.08
CA ASP A 17 -4.53 -19.23 -4.66
C ASP A 17 -3.28 -18.40 -4.27
N ALA A 18 -2.28 -18.32 -5.13
CA ALA A 18 -1.10 -17.45 -4.92
C ALA A 18 -1.45 -15.95 -4.92
N GLU A 19 -2.38 -15.52 -5.77
CA GLU A 19 -2.92 -14.14 -5.84
C GLU A 19 -3.82 -13.82 -4.63
N ALA A 20 -4.69 -14.76 -4.22
CA ALA A 20 -5.50 -14.67 -3.02
C ALA A 20 -4.63 -14.53 -1.74
N ASN A 21 -3.50 -15.23 -1.70
CA ASN A 21 -2.54 -15.22 -0.60
C ASN A 21 -1.61 -13.99 -0.59
N ARG A 22 -1.81 -12.99 -1.47
CA ARG A 22 -1.07 -11.71 -1.47
C ARG A 22 -1.90 -10.53 -0.95
N GLN A 23 -3.15 -10.76 -0.54
CA GLN A 23 -4.00 -9.69 -0.02
C GLN A 23 -3.54 -9.25 1.38
N LEU A 24 -3.09 -8.01 1.52
CA LEU A 24 -2.69 -7.41 2.81
C LEU A 24 -3.79 -7.45 3.89
N THR A 25 -5.04 -7.64 3.46
CA THR A 25 -6.23 -7.66 4.33
C THR A 25 -6.55 -9.05 4.89
N THR A 26 -5.70 -10.05 4.68
CA THR A 26 -5.71 -11.33 5.39
C THR A 26 -4.42 -11.47 6.20
N LEU A 27 -4.46 -12.21 7.33
CA LEU A 27 -3.26 -12.47 8.12
C LEU A 27 -2.19 -13.22 7.31
N GLU A 28 -2.60 -14.17 6.48
CA GLU A 28 -1.69 -14.91 5.60
C GLU A 28 -1.02 -13.99 4.59
N GLY A 29 -1.79 -13.14 3.89
CA GLY A 29 -1.24 -12.20 2.93
C GLY A 29 -0.37 -11.12 3.58
N TRP A 30 -0.71 -10.67 4.78
CA TRP A 30 0.15 -9.79 5.58
C TRP A 30 1.49 -10.45 5.93
N ARG A 31 1.47 -11.71 6.41
CA ARG A 31 2.70 -12.45 6.73
C ARG A 31 3.54 -12.69 5.49
N LYS A 32 2.91 -13.08 4.38
CA LYS A 32 3.58 -13.22 3.09
C LYS A 32 4.22 -11.90 2.66
N PHE A 33 3.55 -10.76 2.79
CA PHE A 33 4.14 -9.45 2.51
C PHE A 33 5.39 -9.11 3.36
N LEU A 34 5.49 -9.64 4.59
CA LEU A 34 6.67 -9.46 5.44
C LEU A 34 7.84 -10.34 4.99
N ASP A 35 7.52 -11.56 4.59
CA ASP A 35 8.49 -12.59 4.20
C ASP A 35 8.93 -12.42 2.71
N ASP A 36 8.04 -11.92 1.85
CA ASP A 36 8.28 -11.55 0.45
C ASP A 36 9.15 -10.28 0.41
N SER A 37 10.45 -10.49 0.47
CA SER A 37 11.43 -9.63 -0.20
C SER A 37 12.00 -10.43 -1.37
N PRO A 38 11.24 -10.60 -2.47
CA PRO A 38 11.74 -11.36 -3.59
C PRO A 38 13.07 -10.76 -4.02
N ALA A 39 14.09 -11.61 -4.14
CA ALA A 39 15.40 -11.17 -4.58
C ALA A 39 15.24 -10.47 -5.93
N SER A 40 15.81 -9.27 -6.05
CA SER A 40 15.83 -8.58 -7.34
C SER A 40 16.64 -9.43 -8.31
N PRO A 41 16.13 -9.72 -9.51
CA PRO A 41 16.89 -10.47 -10.51
C PRO A 41 18.23 -9.78 -10.77
N VAL A 42 19.28 -10.57 -10.93
CA VAL A 42 20.60 -10.03 -11.26
C VAL A 42 20.61 -9.66 -12.74
N LEU A 43 20.94 -8.41 -13.06
CA LEU A 43 21.15 -8.00 -14.45
C LEU A 43 22.40 -8.67 -14.99
N LEU A 44 22.23 -9.60 -15.93
CA LEU A 44 23.34 -10.35 -16.50
C LEU A 44 24.28 -9.46 -17.32
N THR A 45 25.55 -9.83 -17.36
CA THR A 45 26.51 -9.16 -18.24
C THR A 45 26.20 -9.48 -19.71
N PRO A 46 26.62 -8.61 -20.65
CA PRO A 46 26.42 -8.88 -22.08
C PRO A 46 27.01 -10.22 -22.56
N ALA A 47 28.08 -10.70 -21.91
CA ALA A 47 28.71 -11.97 -22.24
C ALA A 47 27.83 -13.16 -21.80
N GLU A 48 27.29 -13.11 -20.58
CA GLU A 48 26.38 -14.12 -20.05
C GLU A 48 25.07 -14.17 -20.85
N LEU A 49 24.50 -13.00 -21.16
CA LEU A 49 23.29 -12.90 -21.97
C LEU A 49 23.44 -13.53 -23.36
N LYS A 50 24.63 -13.42 -23.96
CA LYS A 50 24.92 -14.02 -25.27
C LYS A 50 25.06 -15.54 -25.23
N GLN A 51 25.40 -16.10 -24.06
CA GLN A 51 25.60 -17.54 -23.87
C GLN A 51 24.31 -18.26 -23.46
N LEU A 52 23.29 -17.52 -23.04
CA LEU A 52 22.00 -18.08 -22.65
C LEU A 52 21.28 -18.74 -23.84
N PRO A 53 20.83 -20.00 -23.68
CA PRO A 53 19.84 -20.61 -24.57
C PRO A 53 18.58 -19.76 -24.66
N GLU A 54 17.86 -19.87 -25.78
CA GLU A 54 16.64 -19.07 -26.05
C GLU A 54 15.58 -19.19 -24.94
N ILE A 55 15.36 -20.40 -24.42
CA ILE A 55 14.40 -20.65 -23.34
C ILE A 55 14.83 -19.98 -22.04
N GLU A 56 16.11 -20.09 -21.67
CA GLU A 56 16.63 -19.47 -20.44
C GLU A 56 16.62 -17.94 -20.53
N ARG A 57 16.85 -17.41 -21.73
CA ARG A 57 16.70 -15.98 -21.99
C ARG A 57 15.25 -15.50 -21.82
N ALA A 58 14.28 -16.27 -22.30
CA ALA A 58 12.86 -15.96 -22.11
C ALA A 58 12.48 -15.96 -20.62
N LEU A 59 12.93 -16.96 -19.85
CA LEU A 59 12.70 -17.00 -18.39
C LEU A 59 13.37 -15.82 -17.67
N TYR A 60 14.59 -15.46 -18.06
CA TYR A 60 15.27 -14.28 -17.55
C TYR A 60 14.52 -12.98 -17.86
N ASP A 61 13.97 -12.84 -19.07
CA ASP A 61 13.16 -11.67 -19.45
C ASP A 61 11.84 -11.63 -18.66
N GLU A 62 11.18 -12.77 -18.44
CA GLU A 62 10.00 -12.89 -17.57
C GLU A 62 10.30 -12.45 -16.12
N ASP A 63 11.42 -12.86 -15.54
CA ASP A 63 11.83 -12.43 -14.20
C ASP A 63 12.01 -10.90 -14.11
N ARG A 64 12.62 -10.30 -15.14
CA ARG A 64 12.78 -8.83 -15.23
C ARG A 64 11.43 -8.13 -15.43
N LEU A 65 10.55 -8.68 -16.26
CA LEU A 65 9.19 -8.17 -16.46
C LEU A 65 8.39 -8.21 -15.15
N ASP A 66 8.44 -9.31 -14.40
CA ASP A 66 7.78 -9.44 -13.10
C ASP A 66 8.36 -8.46 -12.07
N HIS A 67 9.69 -8.25 -12.05
CA HIS A 67 10.32 -7.20 -11.24
C HIS A 67 9.76 -5.81 -11.56
N HIS A 68 9.61 -5.46 -12.84
CA HIS A 68 9.02 -4.19 -13.26
C HIS A 68 7.49 -4.13 -13.11
N ALA A 69 6.80 -5.27 -13.08
CA ALA A 69 5.37 -5.39 -12.81
C ALA A 69 5.03 -5.26 -11.30
N ARG A 70 6.01 -5.35 -10.42
CA ARG A 70 5.85 -5.09 -8.99
C ARG A 70 5.98 -3.61 -8.65
N MET A 71 5.12 -3.13 -7.74
CA MET A 71 5.26 -1.77 -7.18
C MET A 71 6.37 -1.75 -6.14
N LEU A 72 7.49 -1.12 -6.46
CA LEU A 72 8.58 -0.93 -5.53
C LEU A 72 8.25 0.17 -4.52
N VAL A 73 8.42 -0.14 -3.23
CA VAL A 73 8.26 0.84 -2.16
C VAL A 73 9.54 1.64 -2.02
N VAL A 74 9.47 2.93 -2.35
CA VAL A 74 10.59 3.86 -2.18
C VAL A 74 10.49 4.53 -0.81
N SER A 75 11.62 4.60 -0.09
CA SER A 75 11.73 5.39 1.14
C SER A 75 11.66 6.86 0.78
N THR A 76 10.49 7.46 0.95
CA THR A 76 10.27 8.90 0.80
C THR A 76 10.24 9.57 2.16
N SER A 77 10.48 10.88 2.24
CA SER A 77 10.41 11.61 3.51
C SER A 77 9.02 11.47 4.18
N PHE A 78 7.96 11.34 3.37
CA PHE A 78 6.61 11.09 3.85
C PHE A 78 6.45 9.70 4.48
N VAL A 79 6.97 8.65 3.84
CA VAL A 79 6.97 7.29 4.42
C VAL A 79 7.76 7.29 5.73
N GLU A 80 8.97 7.84 5.73
CA GLU A 80 9.82 7.93 6.93
C GLU A 80 9.14 8.70 8.06
N LYS A 81 8.56 9.86 7.76
CA LYS A 81 7.80 10.66 8.73
C LYS A 81 6.60 9.90 9.28
N THR A 82 5.89 9.16 8.44
CA THR A 82 4.75 8.33 8.86
C THR A 82 5.20 7.23 9.81
N VAL A 83 6.28 6.52 9.47
CA VAL A 83 6.87 5.47 10.31
C VAL A 83 7.34 6.04 11.65
N VAL A 84 8.07 7.15 11.64
CA VAL A 84 8.58 7.82 12.85
C VAL A 84 7.43 8.28 13.75
N CYS A 85 6.42 8.96 13.19
CA CYS A 85 5.25 9.42 13.94
C CYS A 85 4.44 8.25 14.50
N GLY A 86 4.17 7.23 13.69
CA GLY A 86 3.44 6.04 14.13
C GLY A 86 4.16 5.29 15.25
N ARG A 87 5.47 5.07 15.11
CA ARG A 87 6.29 4.44 16.14
C ARG A 87 6.29 5.23 17.45
N ARG A 88 6.38 6.57 17.37
CA ARG A 88 6.27 7.45 18.55
C ARG A 88 4.94 7.25 19.27
N LEU A 89 3.83 7.20 18.54
CA LEU A 89 2.49 7.01 19.11
C LEU A 89 2.33 5.63 19.76
N VAL A 90 2.83 4.57 19.11
CA VAL A 90 2.88 3.22 19.69
C VAL A 90 3.61 3.21 21.03
N LEU A 91 4.76 3.90 21.12
CA LEU A 91 5.51 3.99 22.36
C LEU A 91 4.78 4.81 23.44
N LEU A 92 4.17 5.93 23.08
CA LEU A 92 3.37 6.76 24.01
C LEU A 92 2.14 6.01 24.53
N ASN A 93 1.57 5.10 23.74
CA ASN A 93 0.40 4.33 24.11
C ASN A 93 0.70 3.08 24.98
N ARG A 94 1.98 2.72 25.19
CA ARG A 94 2.38 1.48 25.89
C ARG A 94 1.76 1.32 27.28
N HIS A 95 1.59 2.42 28.00
CA HIS A 95 1.02 2.43 29.35
C HIS A 95 -0.32 3.18 29.41
N ALA A 96 -0.89 3.53 28.25
CA ALA A 96 -2.20 4.16 28.18
C ALA A 96 -3.28 3.10 28.45
N VAL A 97 -4.02 3.29 29.55
CA VAL A 97 -5.15 2.43 29.92
C VAL A 97 -6.39 2.77 29.08
N SER A 98 -6.58 4.06 28.78
CA SER A 98 -7.64 4.58 27.93
C SER A 98 -7.11 5.77 27.11
N ALA A 99 -7.94 6.31 26.22
CA ALA A 99 -7.63 7.54 25.48
C ALA A 99 -6.33 7.48 24.65
N ARG A 100 -6.06 6.33 24.03
CA ARG A 100 -4.89 6.13 23.16
C ARG A 100 -4.88 7.15 22.02
N ARG A 101 -3.67 7.62 21.69
CA ARG A 101 -3.45 8.54 20.57
C ARG A 101 -3.39 7.76 19.27
N GLY A 102 -3.87 8.35 18.18
CA GLY A 102 -3.85 7.72 16.86
C GLY A 102 -3.12 8.56 15.82
N LEU A 103 -2.97 7.99 14.63
CA LEU A 103 -2.34 8.64 13.46
C LEU A 103 -3.35 8.74 12.33
N MET A 104 -3.38 9.88 11.66
CA MET A 104 -4.12 10.07 10.41
C MET A 104 -3.14 10.37 9.29
N VAL A 105 -3.33 9.69 8.17
CA VAL A 105 -2.52 9.84 6.97
C VAL A 105 -3.46 10.29 5.85
N SER A 106 -3.35 11.56 5.45
CA SER A 106 -4.30 12.16 4.51
C SER A 106 -3.64 12.63 3.23
N GLY A 107 -4.29 12.43 2.09
CA GLY A 107 -3.85 12.99 0.82
C GLY A 107 -4.54 12.35 -0.38
N LEU A 108 -4.29 12.90 -1.56
CA LEU A 108 -4.91 12.47 -2.81
C LEU A 108 -4.58 11.00 -3.15
N PRO A 109 -5.38 10.32 -4.00
CA PRO A 109 -5.00 9.01 -4.56
C PRO A 109 -3.59 9.02 -5.17
N GLY A 110 -2.84 7.93 -5.05
CA GLY A 110 -1.51 7.84 -5.67
C GLY A 110 -0.37 8.63 -4.99
N THR A 111 -0.58 9.16 -3.78
CA THR A 111 0.44 9.89 -2.99
C THR A 111 1.25 9.02 -2.02
N GLY A 112 1.08 7.69 -2.08
CA GLY A 112 1.85 6.73 -1.27
C GLY A 112 1.33 6.47 0.14
N LYS A 113 0.07 6.83 0.46
CA LYS A 113 -0.54 6.61 1.79
C LYS A 113 -0.50 5.15 2.24
N THR A 114 -1.02 4.24 1.42
CA THR A 114 -1.03 2.80 1.68
C THR A 114 0.39 2.28 1.91
N SER A 115 1.34 2.66 1.06
CA SER A 115 2.76 2.32 1.24
C SER A 115 3.32 2.83 2.58
N ALA A 116 2.99 4.05 2.99
CA ALA A 116 3.48 4.61 4.24
C ALA A 116 2.94 3.86 5.49
N ILE A 117 1.64 3.53 5.51
CA ILE A 117 1.06 2.80 6.64
C ILE A 117 1.48 1.32 6.67
N THR A 118 1.65 0.67 5.51
CA THR A 118 2.11 -0.72 5.46
C THR A 118 3.59 -0.84 5.84
N GLN A 119 4.43 0.15 5.49
CA GLN A 119 5.81 0.20 5.99
C GLN A 119 5.89 0.44 7.51
N LEU A 120 4.99 1.27 8.06
CA LEU A 120 4.85 1.40 9.51
C LEU A 120 4.46 0.07 10.16
N GLY A 121 3.49 -0.64 9.59
CA GLY A 121 3.10 -1.98 10.05
C GLY A 121 4.25 -2.97 9.97
N ARG A 122 4.94 -3.06 8.83
CA ARG A 122 6.10 -3.93 8.64
C ARG A 122 7.19 -3.67 9.67
N ALA A 123 7.54 -2.39 9.89
CA ALA A 123 8.52 -2.03 10.90
C ALA A 123 8.07 -2.40 12.33
N HIS A 124 6.78 -2.27 12.64
CA HIS A 124 6.22 -2.66 13.93
C HIS A 124 6.28 -4.18 14.15
N GLU A 125 5.85 -4.97 13.15
CA GLU A 125 5.82 -6.42 13.25
C GLU A 125 7.22 -7.04 13.31
N LEU A 126 8.15 -6.60 12.46
CA LEU A 126 9.52 -7.10 12.49
C LEU A 126 10.21 -6.82 13.83
N LEU A 127 9.94 -5.66 14.42
CA LEU A 127 10.45 -5.31 15.75
C LEU A 127 9.82 -6.18 16.86
N ASP A 128 8.53 -6.50 16.75
CA ASP A 128 7.86 -7.39 17.69
C ASP A 128 8.40 -8.83 17.59
N ARG A 129 8.53 -9.37 16.37
CA ARG A 129 9.16 -10.69 16.11
C ARG A 129 10.58 -10.74 16.67
N ALA A 130 11.38 -9.70 16.48
CA ALA A 130 12.74 -9.63 17.01
C ALA A 130 12.80 -9.62 18.55
N ARG A 131 11.80 -9.06 19.23
CA ARG A 131 11.69 -9.07 20.70
C ARG A 131 11.13 -10.38 21.24
N HIS A 132 10.39 -11.11 20.41
CA HIS A 132 9.66 -12.32 20.78
C HIS A 132 9.93 -13.47 19.78
N PRO A 133 11.21 -13.87 19.57
CA PRO A 133 11.59 -14.78 18.48
C PRO A 133 11.00 -16.19 18.59
N HIS A 134 10.50 -16.58 19.76
CA HIS A 134 9.96 -17.92 20.03
C HIS A 134 8.44 -17.92 20.27
N VAL A 135 7.75 -16.82 19.95
CA VAL A 135 6.31 -16.68 20.20
C VAL A 135 5.57 -16.53 18.86
N ALA A 136 5.10 -17.65 18.32
CA ALA A 136 4.57 -17.75 16.95
C ALA A 136 3.10 -17.30 16.80
N ASP A 137 2.35 -17.22 17.89
CA ASP A 137 0.91 -16.91 17.91
C ASP A 137 0.61 -15.40 17.99
N ARG A 138 1.64 -14.55 17.95
CA ARG A 138 1.46 -13.09 17.95
C ARG A 138 0.95 -12.59 16.61
N ILE A 139 0.04 -11.60 16.66
CA ILE A 139 -0.44 -10.82 15.52
C ILE A 139 -0.29 -9.34 15.87
N PRO A 140 0.93 -8.78 15.75
CA PRO A 140 1.23 -7.43 16.20
C PRO A 140 0.50 -6.34 15.40
N VAL A 141 0.20 -6.62 14.13
CA VAL A 141 -0.44 -5.69 13.20
C VAL A 141 -1.73 -6.30 12.63
N LEU A 142 -2.78 -5.49 12.59
CA LEU A 142 -4.01 -5.77 11.86
C LEU A 142 -4.18 -4.73 10.76
N TYR A 143 -4.37 -5.16 9.52
CA TYR A 143 -4.58 -4.28 8.36
C TYR A 143 -5.93 -4.54 7.71
N VAL A 144 -6.76 -3.50 7.58
CA VAL A 144 -8.06 -3.56 6.91
C VAL A 144 -8.25 -2.40 5.96
N THR A 145 -9.03 -2.62 4.92
CA THR A 145 -9.49 -1.57 4.00
C THR A 145 -10.99 -1.38 4.19
N VAL A 146 -11.44 -0.14 4.35
CA VAL A 146 -12.87 0.15 4.47
C VAL A 146 -13.55 0.02 3.10
N PRO A 147 -14.57 -0.85 2.94
CA PRO A 147 -15.23 -1.04 1.66
C PRO A 147 -16.06 0.19 1.25
N PRO A 148 -16.34 0.39 -0.05
CA PRO A 148 -17.25 1.43 -0.52
C PRO A 148 -18.63 1.31 0.14
N ALA A 149 -19.24 2.45 0.47
CA ALA A 149 -20.54 2.51 1.16
C ALA A 149 -20.60 1.63 2.43
N ALA A 150 -19.50 1.61 3.19
CA ALA A 150 -19.34 0.76 4.36
C ALA A 150 -20.48 0.92 5.37
N THR A 151 -20.95 -0.22 5.87
CA THR A 151 -21.79 -0.33 7.06
C THR A 151 -20.94 -0.79 8.24
N ALA A 152 -21.40 -0.55 9.47
CA ALA A 152 -20.72 -0.98 10.68
C ALA A 152 -20.40 -2.49 10.66
N ARG A 153 -21.32 -3.31 10.12
CA ARG A 153 -21.16 -4.76 10.03
C ARG A 153 -20.06 -5.14 9.05
N MET A 154 -20.02 -4.47 7.90
CA MET A 154 -18.96 -4.71 6.90
C MET A 154 -17.59 -4.42 7.51
N VAL A 155 -17.43 -3.30 8.22
CA VAL A 155 -16.16 -2.96 8.89
C VAL A 155 -15.80 -4.01 9.94
N ALA A 156 -16.72 -4.41 10.81
CA ALA A 156 -16.46 -5.47 11.79
C ALA A 156 -16.09 -6.81 11.11
N ALA A 157 -16.72 -7.13 9.98
CA ALA A 157 -16.41 -8.32 9.21
C ALA A 157 -15.02 -8.28 8.57
N GLU A 158 -14.52 -7.11 8.13
CA GLU A 158 -13.15 -6.97 7.62
C GLU A 158 -12.10 -7.26 8.70
N PHE A 159 -12.31 -6.80 9.95
CA PHE A 159 -11.43 -7.15 11.07
C PHE A 159 -11.43 -8.66 11.34
N ALA A 160 -12.61 -9.27 11.36
CA ALA A 160 -12.75 -10.71 11.55
C ALA A 160 -12.09 -11.50 10.41
N ARG A 161 -12.29 -11.06 9.15
CA ARG A 161 -11.68 -11.67 7.96
C ARG A 161 -10.16 -11.61 8.01
N PHE A 162 -9.58 -10.48 8.41
CA PHE A 162 -8.13 -10.37 8.59
C PHE A 162 -7.61 -11.45 9.53
N LEU A 163 -8.28 -11.64 10.67
CA LEU A 163 -7.92 -12.61 11.71
C LEU A 163 -8.28 -14.07 11.36
N GLY A 164 -8.87 -14.34 10.18
CA GLY A 164 -9.33 -15.67 9.80
C GLY A 164 -10.56 -16.16 10.58
N LEU A 165 -11.32 -15.25 11.20
CA LEU A 165 -12.50 -15.59 11.98
C LEU A 165 -13.72 -15.84 11.08
N PRO A 166 -14.50 -16.92 11.32
CA PRO A 166 -15.66 -17.23 10.51
C PRO A 166 -16.82 -16.26 10.78
N VAL A 167 -17.17 -15.43 9.79
CA VAL A 167 -18.33 -14.53 9.85
C VAL A 167 -19.53 -15.20 9.17
N ARG A 168 -20.47 -15.73 9.95
CA ARG A 168 -21.70 -16.33 9.40
C ARG A 168 -22.74 -15.24 9.16
N SER A 169 -23.65 -15.47 8.20
CA SER A 169 -24.74 -14.53 7.91
C SER A 169 -25.63 -14.25 9.12
N ARG A 170 -25.74 -15.22 10.05
CA ARG A 170 -26.52 -15.12 11.29
C ARG A 170 -25.73 -14.57 12.49
N SER A 171 -24.40 -14.43 12.40
CA SER A 171 -23.61 -13.88 13.51
C SER A 171 -24.10 -12.48 13.82
N ASN A 172 -24.43 -12.18 15.08
CA ASN A 172 -24.82 -10.82 15.44
C ASN A 172 -23.57 -9.91 15.44
N MET A 173 -23.76 -8.58 15.48
CA MET A 173 -22.63 -7.64 15.47
C MET A 173 -21.73 -7.82 16.70
N THR A 174 -22.34 -7.92 17.88
CA THR A 174 -21.65 -8.03 19.16
C THR A 174 -20.71 -9.22 19.19
N ASP A 175 -21.16 -10.40 18.74
CA ASP A 175 -20.37 -11.63 18.69
C ASP A 175 -19.12 -11.46 17.81
N ILE A 176 -19.26 -10.77 16.67
CA ILE A 176 -18.13 -10.47 15.78
C ILE A 176 -17.12 -9.57 16.49
N ILE A 177 -17.60 -8.50 17.12
CA ILE A 177 -16.75 -7.54 17.82
C ILE A 177 -16.04 -8.21 19.02
N GLU A 178 -16.75 -8.99 19.83
CA GLU A 178 -16.16 -9.73 20.96
C GLU A 178 -15.07 -10.70 20.50
N ALA A 179 -15.34 -11.46 19.42
CA ALA A 179 -14.35 -12.38 18.87
C ALA A 179 -13.09 -11.65 18.36
N VAL A 180 -13.27 -10.53 17.63
CA VAL A 180 -12.15 -9.70 17.14
C VAL A 180 -11.34 -9.13 18.31
N VAL A 181 -12.01 -8.57 19.32
CA VAL A 181 -11.35 -7.98 20.50
C VAL A 181 -10.60 -9.06 21.29
N GLY A 182 -11.22 -10.23 21.49
CA GLY A 182 -10.60 -11.37 22.17
C GLY A 182 -9.31 -11.80 21.47
N VAL A 183 -9.39 -12.10 20.17
CA VAL A 183 -8.20 -12.52 19.40
C VAL A 183 -7.13 -11.44 19.38
N CYS A 184 -7.46 -10.17 19.13
CA CYS A 184 -6.48 -9.08 19.16
C CYS A 184 -5.78 -8.97 20.54
N THR A 185 -6.51 -9.23 21.62
CA THR A 185 -5.97 -9.18 22.99
C THR A 185 -5.04 -10.37 23.25
N ASP A 186 -5.47 -11.58 22.92
CA ASP A 186 -4.71 -12.82 23.14
C ASP A 186 -3.42 -12.84 22.31
N THR A 187 -3.52 -12.39 21.05
CA THR A 187 -2.41 -12.35 20.08
C THR A 187 -1.56 -11.08 20.17
N ARG A 188 -1.87 -10.20 21.14
CA ARG A 188 -1.08 -9.00 21.48
C ARG A 188 -0.94 -8.00 20.32
N THR A 189 -2.02 -7.78 19.58
CA THR A 189 -2.09 -6.72 18.57
C THR A 189 -1.80 -5.36 19.18
N GLY A 190 -0.79 -4.67 18.64
CA GLY A 190 -0.33 -3.36 19.11
C GLY A 190 -0.57 -2.22 18.13
N LEU A 191 -0.90 -2.53 16.88
CA LEU A 191 -1.13 -1.57 15.82
C LEU A 191 -2.28 -2.02 14.91
N VAL A 192 -3.23 -1.13 14.67
CA VAL A 192 -4.36 -1.34 13.76
C VAL A 192 -4.28 -0.30 12.65
N LEU A 193 -4.19 -0.77 11.41
CA LEU A 193 -4.12 0.02 10.19
C LEU A 193 -5.46 -0.08 9.46
N VAL A 194 -6.11 1.06 9.24
CA VAL A 194 -7.40 1.15 8.56
C VAL A 194 -7.24 2.08 7.36
N ASP A 195 -7.20 1.50 6.16
CA ASP A 195 -7.06 2.22 4.90
C ASP A 195 -8.43 2.59 4.30
N GLU A 196 -8.42 3.54 3.38
CA GLU A 196 -9.60 4.01 2.64
C GLU A 196 -10.76 4.48 3.54
N ILE A 197 -10.47 5.08 4.71
CA ILE A 197 -11.48 5.53 5.68
C ILE A 197 -12.47 6.56 5.12
N HIS A 198 -12.12 7.21 4.01
CA HIS A 198 -12.98 8.15 3.30
C HIS A 198 -14.19 7.47 2.62
N ASN A 199 -14.20 6.13 2.51
CA ASN A 199 -15.37 5.36 2.08
C ASN A 199 -16.52 5.34 3.10
N VAL A 200 -16.26 5.79 4.33
CA VAL A 200 -17.33 6.01 5.32
C VAL A 200 -18.11 7.25 4.96
N SER A 201 -19.41 7.07 4.71
CA SER A 201 -20.31 8.17 4.41
C SER A 201 -20.43 9.14 5.59
N GLN A 202 -20.13 10.41 5.36
CA GLN A 202 -20.07 11.40 6.45
C GLN A 202 -21.44 11.97 6.86
N VAL A 203 -22.44 11.84 5.98
CA VAL A 203 -23.78 12.44 6.15
C VAL A 203 -24.87 11.42 6.49
N THR A 204 -24.58 10.12 6.38
CA THR A 204 -25.59 9.08 6.59
C THR A 204 -25.49 8.48 7.98
N ARG A 205 -26.63 7.98 8.48
CA ARG A 205 -26.69 7.18 9.70
C ARG A 205 -25.72 5.99 9.65
N ALA A 206 -25.63 5.31 8.52
CA ALA A 206 -24.76 4.13 8.35
C ALA A 206 -23.28 4.48 8.59
N GLY A 207 -22.80 5.62 8.10
CA GLY A 207 -21.41 6.03 8.36
C GLY A 207 -21.17 6.56 9.78
N SER A 208 -22.18 7.13 10.45
CA SER A 208 -22.09 7.37 11.90
C SER A 208 -21.91 6.05 12.66
N GLU A 209 -22.67 5.02 12.31
CA GLU A 209 -22.57 3.70 12.95
C GLU A 209 -21.20 3.04 12.71
N VAL A 210 -20.58 3.25 11.54
CA VAL A 210 -19.20 2.84 11.28
C VAL A 210 -18.21 3.58 12.18
N SER A 211 -18.34 4.91 12.30
CA SER A 211 -17.46 5.73 13.13
C SER A 211 -17.54 5.33 14.61
N ASP A 212 -18.75 5.08 15.10
CA ASP A 212 -18.99 4.57 16.46
C ASP A 212 -18.35 3.18 16.65
N THR A 213 -18.42 2.31 15.64
CA THR A 213 -17.80 0.97 15.65
C THR A 213 -16.27 1.04 15.71
N LEU A 214 -15.65 1.90 14.89
CA LEU A 214 -14.20 2.11 14.92
C LEU A 214 -13.72 2.71 16.24
N LYS A 215 -14.48 3.66 16.79
CA LYS A 215 -14.23 4.19 18.14
C LYS A 215 -14.31 3.06 19.17
N TYR A 216 -15.35 2.24 19.13
CA TYR A 216 -15.53 1.12 20.04
C TYR A 216 -14.36 0.13 20.00
N PHE A 217 -13.88 -0.22 18.80
CA PHE A 217 -12.65 -1.01 18.65
C PHE A 217 -11.43 -0.31 19.24
N SER A 218 -11.25 1.00 19.02
CA SER A 218 -10.10 1.75 19.54
C SER A 218 -10.04 1.85 21.06
N GLU A 219 -11.19 1.76 21.74
CA GLU A 219 -11.29 1.77 23.20
C GLU A 219 -11.01 0.39 23.80
N ARG A 220 -11.37 -0.69 23.10
CA ARG A 220 -11.28 -2.08 23.60
C ARG A 220 -10.04 -2.84 23.18
N ILE A 221 -9.49 -2.56 22.00
CA ILE A 221 -8.25 -3.16 21.53
C ILE A 221 -7.08 -2.34 22.10
N PRO A 222 -6.09 -2.96 22.78
CA PRO A 222 -4.94 -2.26 23.34
C PRO A 222 -3.89 -1.88 22.27
N ALA A 223 -4.34 -1.28 21.17
CA ALA A 223 -3.53 -0.95 20.00
C ALA A 223 -3.55 0.54 19.67
N THR A 224 -2.56 0.97 18.92
CA THR A 224 -2.55 2.28 18.27
C THR A 224 -3.30 2.20 16.94
N PHE A 225 -4.25 3.09 16.70
CA PHE A 225 -5.03 3.12 15.45
C PHE A 225 -4.43 4.13 14.47
N VAL A 226 -4.30 3.70 13.21
CA VAL A 226 -3.84 4.52 12.09
C VAL A 226 -4.94 4.53 11.03
N TYR A 227 -5.41 5.71 10.65
CA TYR A 227 -6.40 5.90 9.59
C TYR A 227 -5.75 6.52 8.36
N ALA A 228 -5.91 5.91 7.19
CA ALA A 228 -5.49 6.48 5.91
C ALA A 228 -6.69 6.77 5.02
N GLY A 229 -6.66 7.90 4.32
CA GLY A 229 -7.75 8.29 3.43
C GLY A 229 -7.54 9.63 2.75
N ILE A 230 -8.58 10.12 2.07
CA ILE A 230 -8.55 11.37 1.32
C ILE A 230 -9.26 12.45 2.15
N GLY A 231 -8.65 13.65 2.23
CA GLY A 231 -9.29 14.83 2.80
C GLY A 231 -9.64 14.70 4.29
N LEU A 232 -8.85 13.97 5.06
CA LEU A 232 -9.11 13.75 6.49
C LEU A 232 -8.95 15.04 7.32
N GLU A 233 -8.19 16.02 6.85
CA GLU A 233 -8.03 17.34 7.48
C GLU A 233 -9.35 18.11 7.64
N THR A 234 -10.30 17.88 6.74
CA THR A 234 -11.59 18.56 6.68
C THR A 234 -12.76 17.59 6.76
N SER A 235 -12.48 16.30 6.98
CA SER A 235 -13.50 15.26 6.96
C SER A 235 -14.49 15.42 8.11
N GLU A 236 -15.78 15.43 7.80
CA GLU A 236 -16.81 15.55 8.83
C GLU A 236 -16.90 14.32 9.75
N LEU A 237 -16.29 13.19 9.35
CA LEU A 237 -16.04 12.02 10.20
C LEU A 237 -15.32 12.40 11.52
N LEU A 238 -14.65 13.55 11.51
CA LEU A 238 -13.81 14.11 12.56
C LEU A 238 -14.31 15.47 13.07
N THR A 239 -15.42 15.98 12.51
CA THR A 239 -16.09 17.21 12.95
C THR A 239 -17.39 16.88 13.71
N GLY A 240 -17.94 17.86 14.43
CA GLY A 240 -19.07 17.65 15.34
C GLY A 240 -18.66 17.02 16.68
N THR A 241 -19.60 16.92 17.63
CA THR A 241 -19.31 16.49 19.01
C THR A 241 -18.79 15.05 19.12
N ARG A 242 -19.21 14.16 18.20
CA ARG A 242 -18.76 12.75 18.13
C ARG A 242 -17.40 12.61 17.44
N GLY A 243 -17.20 13.27 16.30
CA GLY A 243 -15.93 13.27 15.56
C GLY A 243 -14.79 13.97 16.32
N ALA A 244 -15.09 15.03 17.08
CA ALA A 244 -14.14 15.77 17.91
C ALA A 244 -13.43 14.90 18.97
N GLN A 245 -14.11 13.86 19.47
CA GLN A 245 -13.54 12.94 20.46
C GLN A 245 -12.48 12.02 19.84
N ILE A 246 -12.64 11.68 18.57
CA ILE A 246 -11.66 10.91 17.79
C ILE A 246 -10.55 11.86 17.34
N SER A 247 -10.89 12.96 16.67
CA SER A 247 -9.93 13.87 16.06
C SER A 247 -9.00 14.57 17.05
N GLY A 248 -9.48 14.90 18.26
CA GLY A 248 -8.66 15.54 19.30
C GLY A 248 -7.47 14.70 19.78
N ARG A 249 -7.40 13.40 19.44
CA ARG A 249 -6.32 12.48 19.85
C ARG A 249 -5.42 12.04 18.69
N PHE A 250 -5.76 12.43 17.46
CA PHE A 250 -5.06 11.97 16.28
C PHE A 250 -4.04 13.01 15.79
N THR A 251 -2.84 12.52 15.50
CA THR A 251 -1.83 13.33 14.82
C THR A 251 -2.05 13.19 13.32
N LEU A 252 -2.19 14.31 12.60
CA LEU A 252 -2.34 14.32 11.15
C LEU A 252 -0.98 14.42 10.45
N VAL A 253 -0.70 13.51 9.52
CA VAL A 253 0.41 13.56 8.57
C VAL A 253 -0.17 13.68 7.16
N PRO A 254 -0.19 14.89 6.58
CA PRO A 254 -0.63 15.06 5.20
C PRO A 254 0.46 14.63 4.23
N THR A 255 0.06 14.04 3.10
CA THR A 255 0.87 13.85 1.90
C THR A 255 0.32 14.68 0.76
N ARG A 256 1.22 15.15 -0.09
CA ARG A 256 0.96 16.05 -1.21
C ARG A 256 1.80 15.59 -2.40
N PRO A 257 1.44 16.02 -3.62
CA PRO A 257 2.35 15.86 -4.76
C PRO A 257 3.71 16.47 -4.41
N PHE A 258 4.79 15.81 -4.85
CA PHE A 258 6.14 16.27 -4.60
C PHE A 258 6.37 17.59 -5.35
N PRO A 259 6.86 18.65 -4.69
CA PRO A 259 7.33 19.82 -5.41
C PRO A 259 8.57 19.45 -6.24
N TYR A 260 8.77 20.16 -7.36
CA TYR A 260 10.01 19.98 -8.11
C TYR A 260 11.19 20.49 -7.28
N GLY A 261 12.15 19.62 -6.99
CA GLY A 261 13.28 19.89 -6.13
C GLY A 261 14.17 18.67 -5.97
N ASP A 262 15.06 18.68 -4.99
CA ASP A 262 16.04 17.61 -4.82
C ASP A 262 15.41 16.31 -4.33
N GLU A 263 14.36 16.38 -3.50
CA GLU A 263 13.58 15.20 -3.12
C GLU A 263 12.94 14.51 -4.34
N TRP A 264 12.37 15.30 -5.26
CA TRP A 264 11.82 14.76 -6.51
C TRP A 264 12.90 14.11 -7.38
N LYS A 265 14.05 14.77 -7.56
CA LYS A 265 15.16 14.19 -8.33
C LYS A 265 15.71 12.92 -7.67
N GLY A 266 15.78 12.89 -6.33
CA GLY A 266 16.19 11.72 -5.56
C GLY A 266 15.22 10.56 -5.72
N LEU A 267 13.91 10.83 -5.75
CA LEU A 267 12.89 9.83 -6.04
C LEU A 267 13.04 9.27 -7.46
N VAL A 268 13.26 10.13 -8.47
CA VAL A 268 13.52 9.71 -9.85
C VAL A 268 14.77 8.85 -9.94
N ALA A 269 15.87 9.26 -9.30
CA ALA A 269 17.12 8.51 -9.24
C ALA A 269 16.92 7.13 -8.60
N THR A 270 16.21 7.08 -7.46
CA THR A 270 15.94 5.82 -6.76
C THR A 270 15.13 4.85 -7.63
N LEU A 271 14.15 5.35 -8.40
CA LEU A 271 13.40 4.52 -9.34
C LEU A 271 14.26 4.08 -10.53
N GLU A 272 15.16 4.95 -11.03
CA GLU A 272 16.11 4.63 -12.10
C GLU A 272 17.08 3.50 -11.68
N ASP A 273 17.57 3.54 -10.44
CA ASP A 273 18.49 2.53 -9.89
C ASP A 273 17.86 1.13 -9.78
N THR A 274 16.53 1.05 -9.84
CA THR A 274 15.81 -0.24 -9.83
C THR A 274 15.65 -0.83 -11.23
N LEU A 275 16.12 -0.16 -12.28
CA LEU A 275 15.88 -0.60 -13.65
C LEU A 275 16.79 -1.76 -14.06
N LEU A 276 16.18 -2.87 -14.51
CA LEU A 276 16.90 -4.04 -15.02
C LEU A 276 16.93 -4.03 -16.56
N LEU A 277 17.55 -3.00 -17.11
CA LEU A 277 17.62 -2.73 -18.55
C LEU A 277 19.07 -2.68 -19.04
N HIS A 278 19.41 -3.49 -20.04
CA HIS A 278 20.81 -3.67 -20.48
C HIS A 278 21.44 -2.44 -21.14
N HIS A 279 20.63 -1.58 -21.77
CA HIS A 279 21.12 -0.41 -22.52
C HIS A 279 20.74 0.91 -21.85
N HIS A 280 20.23 0.89 -20.62
CA HIS A 280 19.80 2.10 -19.94
C HIS A 280 20.99 2.84 -19.30
N PRO A 281 21.33 4.06 -19.76
CA PRO A 281 22.45 4.80 -19.20
C PRO A 281 22.07 5.39 -17.83
N PRO A 282 22.87 5.18 -16.76
CA PRO A 282 22.60 5.76 -15.45
C PRO A 282 22.47 7.29 -15.48
N GLY A 283 21.55 7.83 -14.70
CA GLY A 283 21.27 9.27 -14.58
C GLY A 283 20.56 9.87 -15.80
N SER A 284 20.07 9.04 -16.72
CA SER A 284 19.28 9.50 -17.87
C SER A 284 17.88 9.98 -17.44
N LEU A 285 17.25 9.34 -16.46
CA LEU A 285 15.94 9.77 -15.96
C LEU A 285 16.06 11.02 -15.09
N ILE A 286 17.15 11.18 -14.34
CA ILE A 286 17.43 12.43 -13.60
C ILE A 286 17.46 13.64 -14.55
N LYS A 287 18.04 13.49 -15.75
CA LYS A 287 18.04 14.55 -16.79
C LYS A 287 16.61 14.87 -17.28
N LEU A 288 15.70 13.91 -17.20
CA LEU A 288 14.28 14.07 -17.51
C LEU A 288 13.42 14.41 -16.29
N ALA A 289 13.99 14.65 -15.11
CA ALA A 289 13.22 14.82 -13.88
C ALA A 289 12.18 15.94 -13.96
N ARG A 290 12.49 17.04 -14.67
CA ARG A 290 11.51 18.13 -14.88
C ARG A 290 10.36 17.69 -15.77
N TYR A 291 10.66 17.02 -16.88
CA TYR A 291 9.65 16.45 -17.76
C TYR A 291 8.74 15.46 -17.04
N LEU A 292 9.33 14.56 -16.23
CA LEU A 292 8.59 13.61 -15.41
C LEU A 292 7.72 14.33 -14.37
N HIS A 293 8.22 15.40 -13.75
CA HIS A 293 7.45 16.20 -12.79
C HIS A 293 6.22 16.83 -13.45
N ASP A 294 6.43 17.53 -14.56
CA ASP A 294 5.37 18.19 -15.32
C ASP A 294 4.32 17.18 -15.81
N ARG A 295 4.76 15.99 -16.25
CA ARG A 295 3.88 14.94 -16.77
C ARG A 295 3.04 14.26 -15.70
N THR A 296 3.59 14.10 -14.50
CA THR A 296 2.96 13.36 -13.40
C THR A 296 2.33 14.28 -12.36
N ALA A 297 2.48 15.59 -12.53
CA ALA A 297 2.14 16.62 -11.55
C ALA A 297 2.79 16.37 -10.17
N GLY A 298 3.97 15.74 -10.12
CA GLY A 298 4.65 15.37 -8.88
C GLY A 298 4.01 14.19 -8.13
N MET A 299 3.08 13.45 -8.75
CA MET A 299 2.43 12.30 -8.12
C MET A 299 3.31 11.05 -8.23
N ILE A 300 3.70 10.49 -7.08
CA ILE A 300 4.55 9.29 -7.03
C ILE A 300 3.91 8.08 -7.70
N GLY A 301 2.60 7.89 -7.58
CA GLY A 301 1.88 6.80 -8.25
C GLY A 301 1.98 6.90 -9.78
N ALA A 302 1.76 8.10 -10.33
CA ALA A 302 1.88 8.35 -11.76
C ALA A 302 3.34 8.24 -12.25
N LEU A 303 4.31 8.68 -11.45
CA LEU A 303 5.73 8.51 -11.74
C LEU A 303 6.13 7.03 -11.81
N SER A 304 5.76 6.27 -10.78
CA SER A 304 6.03 4.84 -10.72
C SER A 304 5.42 4.11 -11.91
N HIS A 305 4.15 4.42 -12.24
CA HIS A 305 3.47 3.86 -13.41
C HIS A 305 4.21 4.21 -14.71
N ALA A 306 4.59 5.48 -14.92
CA ALA A 306 5.30 5.90 -16.13
C ALA A 306 6.63 5.16 -16.33
N ILE A 307 7.47 5.10 -15.29
CA ILE A 307 8.81 4.50 -15.37
C ILE A 307 8.70 2.99 -15.56
N ARG A 308 7.82 2.33 -14.80
CA ARG A 308 7.65 0.87 -14.86
C ARG A 308 7.04 0.43 -16.19
N GLY A 309 6.00 1.11 -16.65
CA GLY A 309 5.41 0.85 -17.97
C GLY A 309 6.44 1.01 -19.09
N ALA A 310 7.23 2.09 -19.06
CA ALA A 310 8.26 2.30 -20.07
C ALA A 310 9.40 1.28 -20.00
N ALA A 311 9.71 0.74 -18.82
CA ALA A 311 10.69 -0.34 -18.66
C ALA A 311 10.16 -1.67 -19.22
N ILE A 312 8.90 -2.00 -18.95
CA ILE A 312 8.22 -3.18 -19.52
C ILE A 312 8.23 -3.08 -21.06
N ASP A 313 7.77 -1.96 -21.62
CA ASP A 313 7.78 -1.74 -23.06
C ASP A 313 9.20 -1.81 -23.64
N ALA A 314 10.21 -1.36 -22.90
CA ALA A 314 11.60 -1.42 -23.32
C ALA A 314 12.15 -2.85 -23.42
N ILE A 315 11.74 -3.73 -22.50
CA ILE A 315 12.08 -5.17 -22.56
C ILE A 315 11.35 -5.82 -23.73
N LEU A 316 10.02 -5.63 -23.82
CA LEU A 316 9.20 -6.26 -24.86
C LEU A 316 9.58 -5.84 -26.29
N SER A 317 10.03 -4.59 -26.46
CA SER A 317 10.51 -4.07 -27.76
C SER A 317 11.99 -4.38 -28.04
N GLY A 318 12.74 -4.87 -27.05
CA GLY A 318 14.19 -5.06 -27.13
C GLY A 318 15.01 -3.76 -27.16
N THR A 319 14.38 -2.59 -26.94
CA THR A 319 15.10 -1.30 -26.88
C THR A 319 15.98 -1.21 -25.64
N GLU A 320 15.62 -1.93 -24.56
CA GLU A 320 16.40 -2.07 -23.32
C GLU A 320 16.81 -0.73 -22.70
N ARG A 321 16.00 0.31 -22.91
CA ARG A 321 16.23 1.66 -22.41
C ARG A 321 14.93 2.45 -22.31
N VAL A 322 14.69 3.04 -21.14
CA VAL A 322 13.65 4.07 -20.99
C VAL A 322 14.09 5.37 -21.68
N THR A 323 13.27 5.85 -22.62
CA THR A 323 13.45 7.11 -23.36
C THR A 323 12.33 8.10 -23.03
N ARG A 324 12.48 9.36 -23.45
CA ARG A 324 11.41 10.35 -23.28
C ARG A 324 10.17 9.96 -24.09
N GLU A 325 10.38 9.41 -25.28
CA GLU A 325 9.33 8.93 -26.18
C GLU A 325 8.60 7.73 -25.57
N GLY A 326 9.35 6.76 -25.04
CA GLY A 326 8.78 5.60 -24.33
C GLY A 326 7.98 6.03 -23.10
N LEU A 327 8.52 6.95 -22.29
CA LEU A 327 7.78 7.56 -21.19
C LEU A 327 6.49 8.25 -21.67
N ALA A 328 6.55 9.00 -22.77
CA ALA A 328 5.39 9.72 -23.31
C ALA A 328 4.28 8.77 -23.77
N ALA A 329 4.62 7.59 -24.25
CA ALA A 329 3.69 6.58 -24.77
C ALA A 329 2.85 5.90 -23.68
N ILE A 330 3.34 5.82 -22.43
CA ILE A 330 2.62 5.17 -21.31
C ILE A 330 1.40 5.99 -20.90
N PRO A 331 0.15 5.53 -21.12
CA PRO A 331 -1.03 6.27 -20.69
C PRO A 331 -1.02 6.46 -19.18
N LEU A 332 -1.28 7.67 -18.69
CA LEU A 332 -1.38 7.93 -17.25
C LEU A 332 -2.83 7.96 -16.81
N ASP A 333 -3.05 7.93 -15.49
CA ASP A 333 -4.39 8.04 -14.96
C ASP A 333 -5.04 9.38 -15.37
N HIS A 334 -6.37 9.37 -15.45
CA HIS A 334 -7.14 10.55 -15.87
C HIS A 334 -6.81 11.77 -14.99
N ALA A 335 -6.45 11.57 -13.72
CA ALA A 335 -6.04 12.65 -12.81
C ALA A 335 -4.75 13.36 -13.25
N ALA A 336 -3.71 12.62 -13.66
CA ALA A 336 -2.49 13.20 -14.22
C ALA A 336 -2.75 13.83 -15.60
N GLU A 337 -3.62 13.24 -16.43
CA GLU A 337 -3.94 13.77 -17.75
C GLU A 337 -4.83 15.04 -17.72
N SER A 338 -5.70 15.16 -16.72
CA SER A 338 -6.63 16.29 -16.56
C SER A 338 -5.93 17.61 -16.22
N GLN A 339 -4.86 17.55 -15.44
CA GLN A 339 -4.09 18.74 -15.04
C GLN A 339 -3.32 19.36 -16.21
N LYS A 340 -3.23 18.65 -17.35
CA LYS A 340 -2.54 19.06 -18.57
C LYS A 340 -3.29 20.13 -19.38
N LYS A 341 -4.56 20.43 -19.07
CA LYS A 341 -5.32 21.52 -19.70
C LYS A 341 -5.17 22.82 -18.90
N PRO A 342 -4.26 23.74 -19.25
CA PRO A 342 -4.44 25.12 -18.85
C PRO A 342 -5.76 25.61 -19.46
N LEU A 343 -6.60 26.24 -18.64
CA LEU A 343 -7.74 27.03 -19.10
C LEU A 343 -7.25 27.92 -20.24
N LYS A 344 -7.71 27.67 -21.47
CA LYS A 344 -7.58 28.65 -22.56
C LYS A 344 -8.23 29.93 -22.02
N LYS A 345 -7.43 30.97 -21.76
CA LYS A 345 -7.96 32.31 -21.55
C LYS A 345 -8.84 32.61 -22.76
N VAL A 346 -10.15 32.67 -22.55
CA VAL A 346 -11.07 33.25 -23.51
C VAL A 346 -10.75 34.73 -23.50
N THR A 347 -9.91 35.16 -24.45
CA THR A 347 -9.72 36.58 -24.76
C THR A 347 -11.06 37.06 -25.31
N ARG A 348 -11.69 37.99 -24.59
CA ARG A 348 -12.92 38.64 -25.00
C ARG A 348 -12.60 39.95 -25.71
#